data_AF-A0A604U880-F1
#
_entry.id   AF-A0A604U880-F1
#
_cell.length_a   1.000
_cell.length_b   1.000
_cell.length_c   1.000
_cell.angle_alpha   90.00
_cell.angle_beta   90.00
_cell.angle_gamma   90.00
#
_symmetry.space_group_name_H-M   'P 1'
#
loop_
_entity.id
_entity.type
_entity.pdbx_description
1 polymer ?
#
loop_
_entity_poly.entity_id
_entity_poly.type
_entity_poly.pdbx_seq_one_letter_code
_entity_poly.pdbx_strand_id
1 'polypeptide(L)' 'MVLYPVAKWYIEDTALKFTRPDFWNSGFFADTPGKMGLLAVYTGTVFILSLPLSLIYILSVIIKRLSVR' A
#
# COMPACT_ATOMS: atom_id res chain seq x y z
N MET A 1 4.64 -13.52 -0.59
CA MET A 1 4.40 -12.57 -1.70
C MET A 1 2.94 -12.12 -1.85
N VAL A 2 1.95 -12.62 -1.08
CA VAL A 2 0.53 -12.21 -1.19
C VAL A 2 0.20 -10.93 -0.41
N LEU A 3 0.99 -10.56 0.60
CA LEU A 3 0.73 -9.37 1.42
C LEU A 3 1.03 -8.05 0.70
N TYR A 4 2.03 -8.04 -0.20
CA TYR A 4 2.35 -6.86 -1.00
C TYR A 4 1.19 -6.41 -1.92
N PRO A 5 0.56 -7.29 -2.73
CA PRO A 5 -0.58 -6.87 -3.55
C PRO A 5 -1.78 -6.41 -2.72
N VAL A 6 -2.01 -6.99 -1.53
CA VAL A 6 -3.09 -6.54 -0.63
C VAL A 6 -2.78 -5.16 -0.04
N ALA A 7 -1.55 -4.93 0.43
CA ALA A 7 -1.14 -3.64 0.97
C ALA A 7 -1.16 -2.54 -0.11
N LYS A 8 -0.67 -2.86 -1.32
CA LYS A 8 -0.74 -1.98 -2.48
C LYS A 8 -2.18 -1.63 -2.80
N TRP A 9 -3.06 -2.63 -2.92
CA TRP A 9 -4.48 -2.41 -3.18
C TRP A 9 -5.14 -1.52 -2.13
N TYR A 10 -4.89 -1.78 -0.84
CA TYR A 10 -5.47 -0.97 0.25
C TYR A 10 -5.00 0.48 0.20
N ILE A 11 -3.72 0.71 -0.09
CA ILE A 11 -3.15 2.05 -0.22
C ILE A 11 -3.71 2.77 -1.46
N GLU A 12 -3.83 2.09 -2.60
CA GLU A 12 -4.42 2.65 -3.83
C GLU A 12 -5.90 2.99 -3.64
N ASP A 13 -6.69 2.07 -3.07
CA ASP A 13 -8.10 2.29 -2.78
C ASP A 13 -8.30 3.48 -1.82
N THR A 14 -7.48 3.54 -0.77
CA THR A 14 -7.54 4.66 0.19
C THR A 14 -7.14 5.98 -0.48
N ALA A 15 -6.07 6.00 -1.28
CA ALA A 15 -5.65 7.21 -1.98
C ALA A 15 -6.74 7.70 -2.95
N LEU A 16 -7.39 6.80 -3.69
CA LEU A 16 -8.45 7.11 -4.65
C LEU A 16 -9.77 7.56 -3.98
N LYS A 17 -9.96 7.33 -2.68
CA LYS A 17 -11.07 7.97 -1.94
C LYS A 17 -10.87 9.48 -1.79
N PHE A 18 -9.62 9.94 -1.77
CA PHE A 18 -9.27 11.36 -1.58
C PHE A 18 -8.80 12.05 -2.86
N THR A 19 -8.47 11.29 -3.91
CA THR A 19 -7.88 11.79 -5.15
C THR A 19 -8.56 11.16 -6.36
N ARG A 20 -8.44 11.79 -7.54
CA ARG A 20 -9.00 11.23 -8.78
C ARG A 20 -7.94 10.42 -9.54
N PRO A 21 -8.32 9.39 -10.31
CA PRO A 21 -7.37 8.68 -11.17
C PRO A 21 -6.62 9.61 -12.15
N ASP A 22 -7.32 10.62 -12.69
CA ASP A 22 -6.72 11.59 -13.62
C ASP A 22 -5.64 12.47 -12.98
N PHE A 23 -5.73 12.71 -11.67
CA PHE A 23 -4.73 13.45 -10.91
C PHE A 23 -3.37 12.72 -10.93
N TRP A 24 -3.39 11.39 -10.84
CA TRP A 24 -2.18 10.55 -10.85
C TRP A 24 -1.60 10.28 -12.24
N ASN A 25 -2.25 10.76 -13.30
CA ASN A 25 -1.81 10.59 -14.67
C ASN A 25 -1.57 11.93 -15.39
N SER A 26 -1.63 13.05 -14.66
CA SER A 26 -1.47 14.39 -15.22
C SER A 26 -0.41 15.21 -14.49
N GLY A 27 0.11 16.25 -15.15
CA GLY A 27 1.08 17.19 -14.57
C GLY A 27 2.34 16.50 -14.05
N PHE A 28 2.66 16.69 -12.76
CA PHE A 28 3.83 16.10 -12.10
C PHE A 28 3.82 14.56 -12.06
N PHE A 29 2.63 13.94 -12.17
CA PHE A 29 2.46 12.48 -12.18
C PHE A 29 2.30 11.91 -13.60
N ALA A 30 2.40 12.75 -14.64
CA ALA A 30 2.41 12.30 -16.03
C ALA A 30 3.59 11.36 -16.30
N ASP A 31 3.42 10.45 -17.25
CA ASP A 31 4.44 9.47 -17.66
C ASP A 31 5.65 10.14 -18.33
N THR A 32 6.51 10.69 -17.49
CA THR A 32 7.80 11.28 -17.84
C THR A 32 8.91 10.54 -17.09
N PRO A 33 10.17 10.60 -17.55
CA PRO A 33 11.29 9.99 -16.82
C PRO A 33 11.40 10.44 -15.36
N GLY A 34 10.94 11.65 -15.03
CA GLY A 34 10.88 12.16 -13.65
C GLY A 34 9.93 11.40 -12.73
N LYS A 35 8.95 10.67 -13.28
CA LYS A 35 8.00 9.83 -12.53
C LYS A 35 8.67 8.65 -11.84
N MET A 36 9.82 8.18 -12.36
CA MET A 36 10.51 6.98 -11.83
C MET A 36 10.95 7.14 -10.38
N GLY A 37 11.42 8.33 -10.00
CA GLY A 37 11.78 8.62 -8.61
C GLY A 37 10.57 8.59 -7.68
N LEU A 38 9.45 9.15 -8.13
CA LEU A 38 8.21 9.17 -7.37
C LEU A 38 7.60 7.76 -7.22
N LEU A 39 7.73 6.94 -8.24
CA LEU A 39 7.32 5.54 -8.22
C LEU A 39 8.17 4.70 -7.27
N ALA A 40 9.48 5.00 -7.17
CA ALA A 40 10.37 4.38 -6.19
C ALA A 40 9.98 4.77 -4.75
N VAL A 41 9.67 6.05 -4.50
CA VAL A 41 9.18 6.52 -3.19
C VAL A 41 7.87 5.83 -2.83
N TYR A 42 6.90 5.82 -3.75
CA TYR A 42 5.62 5.13 -3.56
C TYR A 42 5.82 3.64 -3.21
N THR A 43 6.64 2.93 -3.97
CA THR A 43 6.92 1.51 -3.75
C THR A 43 7.59 1.28 -2.40
N GLY A 44 8.54 2.13 -2.02
CA GLY A 44 9.21 2.08 -0.72
C GLY A 44 8.23 2.32 0.43
N THR A 45 7.34 3.31 0.32
CA THR A 45 6.31 3.58 1.32
C THR A 45 5.35 2.41 1.47
N VAL A 46 4.84 1.85 0.36
CA VAL A 46 3.97 0.67 0.38
C VAL A 46 4.67 -0.52 1.06
N PHE A 47 5.94 -0.74 0.73
CA PHE A 47 6.73 -1.82 1.35
C PHE A 47 6.90 -1.61 2.86
N ILE A 48 7.31 -0.43 3.29
CA ILE A 48 7.52 -0.11 4.72
C ILE A 48 6.21 -0.24 5.50
N LEU A 49 5.08 0.22 4.95
CA LEU A 49 3.76 0.07 5.59
C LEU A 49 3.23 -1.36 5.55
N SER A 50 3.62 -2.17 4.57
CA SER A 50 3.21 -3.58 4.51
C SER A 50 3.77 -4.38 5.70
N LEU A 51 4.94 -4.03 6.22
CA LEU A 51 5.56 -4.70 7.37
C LEU A 51 4.71 -4.61 8.66
N PRO A 52 4.37 -3.42 9.20
CA PRO A 52 3.55 -3.30 10.40
C PRO A 52 2.13 -3.81 10.18
N LEU A 53 1.52 -3.61 9.00
CA LEU A 53 0.19 -4.13 8.69
C LEU A 53 0.17 -5.67 8.72
N SER A 54 1.19 -6.30 8.14
CA SER A 54 1.33 -7.76 8.16
C SER A 54 1.54 -8.28 9.58
N LEU A 55 2.35 -7.59 10.38
CA LEU A 55 2.58 -7.95 11.78
C LEU A 55 1.30 -7.88 12.61
N ILE A 56 0.53 -6.79 12.49
CA ILE A 56 -0.78 -6.63 13.15
C ILE A 56 -1.73 -7.75 12.74
N TYR A 57 -1.79 -8.08 11.44
CA TYR A 57 -2.63 -9.17 10.95
C TYR A 57 -2.23 -10.52 11.57
N ILE A 58 -0.96 -10.87 11.55
CA ILE A 58 -0.46 -12.13 12.13
C ILE A 58 -0.78 -12.20 13.63
N LEU A 59 -0.50 -11.12 14.38
CA LEU A 59 -0.80 -11.06 15.81
C LEU A 59 -2.30 -11.22 16.07
N SER A 60 -3.16 -10.57 15.29
CA SER A 60 -4.61 -10.70 15.43
C SER A 60 -5.10 -12.14 15.21
N VAL A 61 -4.52 -12.85 14.24
CA VAL A 61 -4.86 -14.25 13.95
C VAL A 61 -4.38 -15.18 15.07
N ILE A 62 -3.18 -14.95 15.61
CA ILE A 62 -2.63 -15.72 16.73
C ILE A 62 -3.49 -15.52 17.97
N ILE A 63 -3.80 -14.28 18.34
CA ILE A 63 -4.65 -13.96 19.50
C ILE A 63 -6.02 -14.60 19.35
N LYS A 64 -6.65 -14.49 18.17
CA LYS A 64 -7.94 -15.11 17.91
C LYS A 64 -7.89 -16.64 18.04
N ARG A 65 -6.83 -17.29 17.54
CA ARG A 65 -6.66 -18.74 17.71
C ARG A 65 -6.43 -19.16 19.16
N LEU A 66 -5.67 -18.37 19.92
CA LEU A 66 -5.41 -18.64 21.34
C LEU A 66 -6.67 -18.43 22.19
N SER A 67 -7.49 -17.43 21.88
CA SER A 67 -8.74 -17.15 22.59
C SER A 67 -9.86 -18.17 22.31
N VAL A 68 -9.78 -18.93 21.22
CA VAL A 68 -10.76 -19.96 20.85
C VAL A 68 -10.37 -21.34 21.40
N ARG A 69 -9.16 -21.49 21.95
CA ARG A 69 -8.77 -22.64 22.77
C ARG A 69 -9.17 -22.41 24.22
#